data_AF-A0A1I3KNM8-F1
#
_entry.id   AF-A0A1I3KNM8-F1
#
_cell.length_a   1.000
_cell.length_b   1.000
_cell.length_c   1.000
_cell.angle_alpha   90.00
_cell.angle_beta   90.00
_cell.angle_gamma   90.00
#
_symmetry.space_group_name_H-M   'P 1'
#
loop_
_entity.id
_entity.type
_entity.pdbx_description
1 polymer ?
#
loop_
_entity_poly.entity_id
_entity_poly.type
_entity_poly.pdbx_seq_one_letter_code
_entity_poly.pdbx_strand_id
1 'polypeptide(L)'
;MLVRFTIPDFTLLTELAPKATNLAGRVVIFHFPTHTILELLEAHNPLLRTISPRYEWERVNKYGEIEQFAFIVHRYVTDDLTKVFEQAETWYEGVLDSFDEHQDTMDNLLDIWEKRSDDLPN
;
A
#
# COMPACT_ATOMS: atom_id res chain seq x y z
N MET A 1 -14.00 17.54 27.09
CA MET A 1 -12.80 17.31 26.27
C MET A 1 -13.27 17.22 24.82
N LEU A 2 -13.07 18.26 24.02
CA LEU A 2 -13.43 18.22 22.60
C LEU A 2 -12.40 17.35 21.88
N VAL A 3 -12.80 16.17 21.43
CA VAL A 3 -11.98 15.35 20.54
C VAL A 3 -11.83 16.13 19.24
N ARG A 4 -10.64 16.68 18.99
CA ARG A 4 -10.32 17.27 17.68
C ARG A 4 -10.20 16.10 16.70
N PHE A 5 -11.21 15.93 15.85
CA PHE A 5 -11.12 15.03 14.71
C PHE A 5 -10.13 15.62 13.71
N THR A 6 -8.92 15.08 13.67
CA THR A 6 -7.95 15.33 12.61
C THR A 6 -8.21 14.31 11.51
N ILE A 7 -8.54 14.80 10.31
CA ILE A 7 -8.63 13.95 9.13
C ILE A 7 -7.19 13.62 8.72
N PRO A 8 -6.82 12.35 8.52
CA PRO A 8 -5.48 12.00 8.08
C PRO A 8 -5.22 12.56 6.68
N ASP A 9 -3.97 12.90 6.38
CA ASP A 9 -3.59 13.46 5.09
C ASP A 9 -3.85 12.46 3.95
N PHE A 10 -3.68 11.15 4.22
CA PHE A 10 -3.94 10.08 3.27
C PHE A 10 -4.95 9.07 3.81
N THR A 11 -5.77 8.51 2.93
CA THR A 11 -6.74 7.46 3.27
C THR A 11 -6.94 6.51 2.09
N LEU A 12 -7.07 5.21 2.38
CA LEU A 12 -7.52 4.22 1.40
C LEU A 12 -9.02 4.35 1.19
N LEU A 13 -9.45 4.49 -0.06
CA LEU A 13 -10.86 4.46 -0.47
C LEU A 13 -11.36 3.05 -0.80
N THR A 14 -10.49 2.04 -0.69
CA THR A 14 -10.76 0.64 -1.03
C THR A 14 -10.49 -0.27 0.17
N GLU A 15 -11.37 -1.23 0.42
CA GLU A 15 -11.34 -2.12 1.60
C GLU A 15 -10.28 -3.23 1.55
N LEU A 16 -9.35 -3.22 0.60
CA LEU A 16 -8.48 -4.37 0.36
C LEU A 16 -7.16 -4.28 1.13
N ALA A 17 -6.89 -5.36 1.88
CA ALA A 17 -5.55 -5.73 2.30
C ALA A 17 -4.64 -5.87 1.06
N PRO A 18 -3.40 -5.35 1.09
CA PRO A 18 -2.42 -5.64 0.06
C PRO A 18 -2.31 -7.17 -0.11
N LYS A 19 -2.30 -7.69 -1.35
CA LYS A 19 -2.09 -9.12 -1.70
C LYS A 19 -3.30 -10.09 -1.72
N ALA A 20 -4.56 -9.63 -1.73
CA ALA A 20 -5.69 -10.55 -2.01
C ALA A 20 -5.73 -10.98 -3.50
N THR A 21 -5.38 -12.24 -3.77
CA THR A 21 -5.18 -12.91 -5.07
C THR A 21 -6.46 -13.13 -5.88
N ASN A 22 -7.18 -12.07 -6.26
CA ASN A 22 -8.25 -12.21 -7.24
C ASN A 22 -8.55 -10.90 -7.98
N LEU A 23 -7.82 -10.63 -9.07
CA LEU A 23 -8.16 -9.70 -10.19
C LEU A 23 -8.77 -8.29 -9.89
N ALA A 24 -8.79 -7.80 -8.65
CA ALA A 24 -9.56 -6.62 -8.21
C ALA A 24 -8.84 -5.75 -7.15
N GLY A 25 -7.51 -5.83 -7.09
CA GLY A 25 -6.61 -5.14 -6.13
C GLY A 25 -6.25 -3.70 -6.49
N ARG A 26 -7.22 -2.88 -6.88
CA ARG A 26 -6.98 -1.45 -7.12
C ARG A 26 -6.91 -0.74 -5.78
N VAL A 27 -5.75 -0.17 -5.47
CA VAL A 27 -5.58 0.63 -4.26
C VAL A 27 -5.86 2.07 -4.65
N VAL A 28 -6.95 2.62 -4.14
CA VAL A 28 -7.30 4.03 -4.39
C VAL A 28 -6.98 4.84 -3.14
N ILE A 29 -6.17 5.87 -3.31
CA ILE A 29 -5.68 6.73 -2.24
C ILE A 29 -6.26 8.13 -2.43
N PHE A 30 -6.80 8.68 -1.35
CA PHE A 30 -7.23 10.07 -1.29
C PHE A 30 -6.26 10.89 -0.46
N HIS A 31 -5.76 11.99 -1.03
CA HIS A 31 -4.94 12.97 -0.32
C HIS A 31 -5.80 14.20 0.04
N PHE A 32 -6.05 14.40 1.34
CA PHE A 32 -7.02 15.36 1.87
C PHE A 32 -6.64 16.84 1.64
N PRO A 33 -5.38 17.30 1.81
CA PRO A 33 -5.04 18.70 1.61
C PRO A 33 -5.23 19.19 0.16
N THR A 34 -5.00 18.33 -0.83
CA THR A 34 -5.05 18.69 -2.27
C THR A 34 -6.22 18.06 -3.01
N HIS A 35 -7.06 17.30 -2.31
CA HIS A 35 -8.16 16.52 -2.89
C HIS A 35 -7.71 15.66 -4.08
N THR A 36 -6.51 15.10 -3.99
CA THR A 36 -5.93 14.28 -5.05
C THR A 36 -6.40 12.84 -4.90
N ILE A 37 -6.84 12.24 -6.01
CA ILE A 37 -7.22 10.82 -6.09
C ILE A 37 -6.15 10.11 -6.90
N LEU A 38 -5.45 9.19 -6.24
CA LEU A 38 -4.43 8.32 -6.84
C LEU A 38 -4.98 6.90 -6.93
N GLU A 39 -4.73 6.22 -8.03
CA GLU A 39 -4.88 4.77 -8.16
C GLU A 39 -3.48 4.17 -8.25
N LEU A 40 -3.19 3.23 -7.36
CA LEU A 40 -1.95 2.48 -7.34
C LEU A 40 -2.12 1.16 -8.09
N LEU A 41 -1.16 0.87 -8.96
CA LEU A 41 -1.15 -0.31 -9.82
C LEU A 41 0.26 -0.89 -9.91
N GLU A 42 0.39 -2.16 -10.29
CA GLU A 42 1.66 -2.74 -10.69
C GLU A 42 2.12 -2.15 -12.04
N ALA A 43 3.35 -1.65 -12.10
CA ALA A 43 3.86 -0.88 -13.24
C ALA A 43 4.03 -1.72 -14.53
N HIS A 44 3.97 -3.04 -14.44
CA HIS A 44 4.11 -3.96 -15.57
C HIS A 44 2.95 -3.90 -16.57
N ASN A 45 1.83 -3.24 -16.24
CA ASN A 45 0.67 -3.18 -17.12
C ASN A 45 0.89 -2.19 -18.29
N PRO A 46 0.96 -2.67 -19.56
CA PRO A 46 1.26 -1.82 -20.72
C PRO A 46 0.22 -0.72 -20.96
N LEU A 47 -1.03 -0.93 -20.50
CA LEU A 47 -2.12 0.03 -20.65
C LEU A 47 -1.91 1.30 -19.81
N LEU A 48 -1.04 1.26 -18.80
CA LEU A 48 -0.76 2.40 -17.93
C LEU A 48 0.20 3.42 -18.58
N ARG A 49 0.91 3.01 -19.64
CA ARG A 49 1.86 3.88 -20.34
C ARG A 49 1.21 5.05 -21.08
N THR A 50 -0.09 4.96 -21.35
CA THR A 50 -0.83 5.99 -22.08
C THR A 50 -1.54 6.98 -21.14
N ILE A 51 -1.53 6.75 -19.83
CA ILE A 51 -2.26 7.55 -18.86
C ILE A 51 -1.30 8.57 -18.20
N SER A 52 -1.74 9.82 -18.12
CA SER A 52 -1.00 10.94 -17.54
C SER A 52 -1.96 11.85 -16.76
N PRO A 53 -1.56 12.43 -15.61
CA PRO A 53 -0.24 12.32 -14.97
C PRO A 53 -0.02 10.98 -14.26
N ARG A 54 1.23 10.52 -14.27
CA ARG A 54 1.68 9.25 -13.67
C ARG A 54 3.01 9.39 -12.95
N TYR A 55 3.22 8.55 -11.94
CA TYR A 55 4.47 8.44 -11.19
C TYR A 55 4.78 6.98 -10.93
N GLU A 56 5.99 6.54 -11.28
CA GLU A 56 6.44 5.16 -11.12
C GLU A 56 7.55 5.12 -10.07
N TRP A 57 7.53 4.11 -9.20
CA TRP A 57 8.60 3.87 -8.25
C TRP A 57 8.84 2.37 -8.06
N GLU A 58 9.97 2.04 -7.46
CA GLU A 58 10.38 0.67 -7.17
C GLU A 58 10.61 0.52 -5.67
N ARG A 59 10.17 -0.60 -5.11
CA ARG A 59 10.43 -1.01 -3.72
C ARG A 59 11.14 -2.34 -3.73
N VAL A 60 12.10 -2.53 -2.83
CA VAL A 60 12.65 -3.85 -2.53
C VAL A 60 11.88 -4.40 -1.33
N ASN A 61 11.15 -5.51 -1.51
CA ASN A 61 10.38 -6.11 -0.43
C ASN A 61 11.29 -6.87 0.57
N LYS A 62 10.72 -7.37 1.67
CA LYS A 62 11.47 -8.11 2.70
C LYS A 62 12.18 -9.38 2.19
N TYR A 63 11.77 -9.92 1.04
CA TYR A 63 12.39 -11.08 0.41
C TYR A 63 13.51 -10.71 -0.57
N GLY A 64 13.78 -9.42 -0.77
CA GLY A 64 14.77 -8.92 -1.72
C GLY A 64 14.25 -8.84 -3.16
N GLU A 65 12.94 -9.01 -3.37
CA GLU A 65 12.33 -8.90 -4.69
C GLU A 65 11.97 -7.44 -5.00
N ILE A 66 12.11 -7.05 -6.28
CA ILE A 66 11.77 -5.70 -6.74
C ILE A 66 10.29 -5.66 -7.13
N GLU A 67 9.52 -4.88 -6.40
CA GLU A 67 8.13 -4.56 -6.68
C GLU A 67 8.08 -3.21 -7.40
N GLN A 68 7.46 -3.16 -8.58
CA GLN A 68 7.30 -1.93 -9.36
C GLN A 68 5.87 -1.42 -9.29
N PHE A 69 5.72 -0.16 -8.86
CA PHE A 69 4.44 0.48 -8.62
C PHE A 69 4.25 1.71 -9.51
N ALA A 70 3.01 2.02 -9.81
CA ALA A 70 2.61 3.21 -10.55
C ALA A 70 1.40 3.88 -9.88
N PHE A 71 1.53 5.17 -9.56
CA PHE A 71 0.39 6.04 -9.30
C PHE A 71 -0.17 6.60 -10.60
N ILE A 72 -1.48 6.48 -10.75
CA ILE A 72 -2.28 7.17 -11.75
C ILE A 72 -3.13 8.23 -11.07
N VAL A 73 -3.08 9.45 -11.57
CA VAL A 73 -3.88 10.56 -11.02
C VAL A 73 -5.22 10.65 -11.74
N HIS A 74 -6.32 10.43 -11.01
CA HIS A 74 -7.68 10.59 -11.53
C HIS A 74 -8.23 12.01 -11.37
N ARG A 75 -7.79 12.70 -10.32
CA ARG A 75 -8.20 14.07 -9.99
C ARG A 75 -7.16 14.71 -9.08
N TYR A 76 -6.97 16.01 -9.22
CA TYR A 76 -6.11 16.79 -8.33
C TYR A 76 -6.55 18.26 -8.29
N VAL A 77 -6.32 18.92 -7.16
CA VAL A 77 -6.51 20.37 -6.96
C VAL A 77 -5.24 20.95 -6.35
N THR A 78 -4.13 20.83 -7.08
CA THR A 78 -2.79 21.33 -6.72
C THR A 78 -1.96 21.54 -7.97
N ASP A 79 -1.01 22.48 -7.93
CA ASP A 79 -0.05 22.70 -9.01
C ASP A 79 1.23 21.86 -8.83
N ASP A 80 1.43 21.28 -7.65
CA ASP A 80 2.60 20.48 -7.29
C ASP A 80 2.20 19.03 -7.04
N LEU A 81 2.10 18.26 -8.13
CA LEU A 81 1.83 16.82 -8.07
C LEU A 81 3.05 16.02 -7.60
N THR A 82 4.27 16.52 -7.84
CA THR A 82 5.51 15.86 -7.43
C THR A 82 5.53 15.65 -5.92
N LYS A 83 5.23 16.71 -5.16
CA LYS A 83 5.15 16.61 -3.70
C LYS A 83 4.07 15.63 -3.22
N VAL A 84 2.93 15.56 -3.93
CA VAL A 84 1.89 14.59 -3.59
C VAL A 84 2.37 13.17 -3.82
N PHE A 85 3.13 12.91 -4.88
CA PHE A 85 3.69 11.60 -5.16
C PHE A 85 4.71 11.16 -4.09
N GLU A 86 5.66 12.03 -3.74
CA GLU A 86 6.67 11.74 -2.70
C GLU A 86 6.01 11.40 -1.35
N GLN A 87 5.00 12.19 -0.97
CA GLN A 87 4.25 11.97 0.27
C GLN A 87 3.42 10.67 0.23
N ALA A 88 2.78 10.38 -0.92
CA ALA A 88 1.99 9.18 -1.11
C ALA A 88 2.85 7.91 -1.13
N GLU A 89 4.03 7.97 -1.75
CA GLU A 89 5.03 6.91 -1.75
C GLU A 89 5.46 6.58 -0.31
N THR A 90 5.99 7.57 0.42
CA THR A 90 6.44 7.38 1.81
C THR A 90 5.33 6.83 2.70
N TRP A 91 4.11 7.36 2.55
CA TRP A 91 2.98 6.90 3.33
C TRP A 91 2.60 5.45 3.00
N TYR A 92 2.55 5.10 1.71
CA TYR A 92 2.13 3.77 1.28
C TYR A 92 3.21 2.71 1.52
N GLU A 93 4.49 3.05 1.43
CA GLU A 93 5.59 2.19 1.89
C GLU A 93 5.40 1.80 3.36
N GLY A 94 5.06 2.74 4.23
CA GLY A 94 4.76 2.43 5.63
C GLY A 94 3.55 1.49 5.81
N VAL A 95 2.55 1.57 4.93
CA VAL A 95 1.43 0.61 4.90
C VAL A 95 1.90 -0.79 4.51
N LEU A 96 2.76 -0.90 3.51
CA LEU A 96 3.32 -2.17 3.05
C LEU A 96 4.24 -2.80 4.10
N ASP A 97 5.10 -2.01 4.74
CA ASP A 97 6.01 -2.47 5.79
C ASP A 97 5.22 -3.01 7.00
N SER A 98 4.18 -2.29 7.44
CA SER A 98 3.29 -2.77 8.50
C SER A 98 2.60 -4.09 8.14
N PHE A 99 2.27 -4.29 6.85
CA PHE A 99 1.67 -5.53 6.39
C PHE A 99 2.69 -6.68 6.42
N ASP A 100 3.92 -6.43 5.96
CA ASP A 100 4.99 -7.40 5.96
C ASP A 100 5.36 -7.84 7.40
N GLU A 101 5.40 -6.91 8.36
CA GLU A 101 5.60 -7.19 9.80
C GLU A 101 4.46 -8.02 10.41
N HIS A 102 3.20 -7.74 10.03
CA HIS A 102 2.06 -8.53 10.46
C HIS A 102 2.10 -9.96 9.93
N GLN A 103 2.54 -10.16 8.68
CA GLN A 103 2.79 -11.49 8.14
C GLN A 103 3.89 -12.22 8.92
N ASP A 104 5.02 -11.57 9.20
CA ASP A 104 6.10 -12.19 9.99
C ASP A 104 5.63 -12.60 11.40
N THR A 105 4.76 -11.80 12.01
CA THR A 105 4.18 -12.13 13.32
C THR A 105 3.28 -13.36 13.23
N MET A 106 2.47 -13.46 12.18
CA MET A 106 1.59 -14.62 11.95
C MET A 106 2.40 -15.89 11.66
N ASP A 107 3.44 -15.80 10.82
CA ASP A 107 4.32 -16.91 10.46
C ASP A 107 5.08 -17.43 11.69
N ASN A 108 5.64 -16.53 12.50
CA ASN A 108 6.32 -16.90 13.76
C ASN A 108 5.37 -17.57 14.76
N LEU A 109 4.10 -17.15 14.82
CA LEU A 109 3.11 -17.83 15.65
C LEU A 109 2.87 -19.25 15.13
N LEU A 110 2.63 -19.43 13.82
CA LEU A 110 2.42 -20.76 13.23
C LEU A 110 3.60 -21.71 13.50
N ASP A 111 4.85 -21.23 13.36
CA ASP A 111 6.07 -22.00 13.68
C ASP A 111 6.14 -22.42 15.16
N ILE A 112 5.71 -21.56 16.09
CA ILE A 112 5.64 -21.88 17.53
C ILE A 112 4.55 -22.92 17.80
N TRP A 113 3.43 -22.85 17.09
CA TRP A 113 2.33 -23.80 17.22
C TRP A 113 2.71 -25.20 16.68
N GLU A 114 3.39 -25.29 15.54
CA GLU A 114 3.88 -26.57 15.00
C GLU A 114 4.91 -27.22 15.91
N LYS A 115 5.91 -26.47 16.41
CA LYS A 115 6.92 -27.00 17.34
C LYS A 115 6.33 -27.49 18.67
N ARG A 116 5.21 -26.94 19.12
CA ARG A 116 4.50 -27.39 20.33
C ARG A 116 3.58 -28.58 20.10
N SER A 117 3.16 -28.83 18.85
CA SER A 117 2.33 -29.99 18.50
C SER A 117 3.12 -31.30 18.58
N ASP A 118 4.42 -31.26 18.32
CA ASP A 118 5.32 -32.44 18.39
C ASP A 118 5.65 -32.87 19.84
N ASP A 119 5.38 -32.01 20.83
CA ASP A 119 5.62 -32.28 22.26
C ASP A 119 4.38 -32.84 23.01
N LEU A 120 3.29 -33.18 22.29
CA LEU A 120 2.12 -33.79 22.90
C LEU A 120 2.37 -35.30 23.14
N PRO A 121 2.27 -35.79 24.39
CA PRO A 121 2.44 -37.23 24.66
C PRO A 121 1.28 -38.03 24.05
N ASN A 122 1.63 -39.13 23.36
CA ASN A 122 0.73 -40.12 22.75
C ASN A 122 -0.42 -40.56 23.67
#